data_AF-A0A1S6IPL8-F1
#
_entry.id   AF-A0A1S6IPL8-F1
#
_cell.length_a   1.000
_cell.length_b   1.000
_cell.length_c   1.000
_cell.angle_alpha   90.00
_cell.angle_beta   90.00
_cell.angle_gamma   90.00
#
_symmetry.space_group_name_H-M   'P 1'
#
loop_
_entity.id
_entity.type
_entity.pdbx_description
1 polymer ?
#
loop_
_entity_poly.entity_id
_entity_poly.type
_entity_poly.pdbx_seq_one_letter_code
_entity_poly.pdbx_strand_id
1 'polypeptide(L)' 'MDLVLYQAYKEWRKEMFLFQDDLDWDNNSEADFALWDAADHSARDDFNLFLATRTLDQVSFLEMKEMEMRYEEEN' A
#
# COMPACT_ATOMS: atom_id res chain seq x y z
N MET A 1 7.13 9.29 12.38
CA MET A 1 6.89 8.08 11.56
C MET A 1 7.99 7.07 11.81
N ASP A 2 7.63 5.84 12.12
CA ASP A 2 8.56 4.74 12.36
C ASP A 2 9.24 4.31 11.03
N LEU A 3 10.57 4.20 11.04
CA LEU A 3 11.35 3.82 9.85
C LEU A 3 11.03 2.38 9.41
N VAL A 4 10.68 1.50 10.36
CA VAL A 4 10.32 0.10 10.12
C VAL A 4 8.97 0.00 9.43
N LEU A 5 7.97 0.79 9.88
CA LEU A 5 6.65 0.84 9.24
C LEU A 5 6.75 1.38 7.81
N TYR A 6 7.55 2.44 7.60
CA TYR A 6 7.72 3.00 6.27
C TYR A 6 8.40 2.02 5.30
N GLN A 7 9.38 1.23 5.76
CA GLN A 7 9.97 0.17 4.93
C GLN A 7 8.98 -0.94 4.63
N ALA A 8 8.18 -1.36 5.61
CA ALA A 8 7.10 -2.33 5.38
C ALA A 8 6.09 -1.81 4.35
N TYR A 9 5.74 -0.52 4.40
CA TYR A 9 4.87 0.12 3.40
C TYR A 9 5.46 0.06 1.98
N LYS A 10 6.76 0.32 1.83
CA LYS A 10 7.45 0.22 0.53
C LYS A 10 7.48 -1.19 -0.04
N GLU A 11 7.66 -2.19 0.82
CA GLU A 11 7.65 -3.59 0.40
C GLU A 11 6.24 -4.02 -0.02
N TRP A 12 5.24 -3.71 0.79
CA TRP A 12 3.83 -3.96 0.47
C TRP A 12 3.43 -3.30 -0.87
N ARG A 13 3.77 -2.02 -1.08
CA ARG A 13 3.48 -1.32 -2.35
C ARG A 13 4.14 -1.98 -3.56
N LYS A 14 5.34 -2.53 -3.43
CA LYS A 14 6.03 -3.24 -4.51
C LYS A 14 5.38 -4.59 -4.83
N GLU A 15 4.94 -5.32 -3.81
CA GLU A 15 4.22 -6.58 -3.99
C GLU A 15 2.88 -6.36 -4.72
N MET A 16 2.16 -5.29 -4.40
CA MET A 16 0.92 -4.92 -5.11
C MET A 16 1.16 -4.54 -6.58
N PHE A 17 2.26 -3.84 -6.87
CA PHE A 17 2.62 -3.48 -8.25
C PHE A 17 2.96 -4.71 -9.10
N LEU A 18 3.67 -5.69 -8.54
CA LEU A 18 3.97 -6.96 -9.21
C LEU A 18 2.68 -7.77 -9.48
N PHE A 19 1.74 -7.74 -8.55
CA PHE A 19 0.44 -8.41 -8.73
C PHE A 19 -0.41 -7.74 -9.81
N GLN A 20 -0.32 -6.42 -9.96
CA GLN A 20 -0.99 -5.67 -11.03
C GLN A 20 -0.38 -5.94 -12.42
N ASP A 21 0.95 -6.09 -12.50
CA ASP A 21 1.67 -6.44 -13.73
C ASP A 21 1.37 -7.89 -14.17
N ASP A 22 1.25 -8.83 -13.21
CA ASP A 22 0.80 -10.20 -13.48
C ASP A 22 -0.70 -10.31 -13.86
N LEU A 23 -1.51 -9.30 -13.52
CA LEU A 23 -2.94 -9.19 -13.83
C LEU A 23 -3.25 -8.47 -15.14
N ASP A 24 -2.25 -8.18 -15.98
CA ASP A 24 -2.39 -7.54 -17.29
C ASP A 24 -3.03 -8.47 -18.34
N TRP A 25 -4.23 -8.99 -18.02
CA TRP A 25 -5.11 -9.70 -18.92
C TRP A 25 -6.44 -8.94 -19.03
N ASP A 26 -6.38 -7.88 -19.83
CA ASP A 26 -7.39 -7.51 -20.83
C ASP A 26 -8.44 -6.40 -20.53
N ASN A 27 -8.46 -5.68 -19.38
CA ASN A 27 -9.56 -4.70 -19.17
C ASN A 27 -9.40 -3.52 -18.18
N ASN A 28 -8.20 -3.08 -17.81
CA ASN A 28 -8.11 -2.03 -16.78
C ASN A 28 -8.13 -0.61 -17.38
N SER A 29 -9.33 -0.03 -17.39
CA SER A 29 -9.59 1.40 -17.61
C SER A 29 -9.03 2.26 -16.47
N GLU A 30 -8.82 3.57 -16.69
CA GLU A 30 -8.21 4.54 -15.76
C GLU A 30 -8.79 4.60 -14.31
N ALA A 31 -9.81 3.82 -13.99
CA ALA A 31 -10.38 3.63 -12.65
C ALA A 31 -9.54 2.72 -11.71
N ASP A 32 -8.60 1.92 -12.23
CA ASP A 32 -7.84 0.95 -11.43
C ASP A 32 -6.60 1.53 -10.71
N PHE A 33 -6.27 2.81 -10.94
CA PHE A 33 -5.18 3.49 -10.21
C PHE A 33 -5.53 3.82 -8.74
N ALA A 34 -6.81 3.73 -8.36
CA ALA A 34 -7.29 4.09 -7.03
C ALA A 34 -7.35 2.92 -6.03
N LEU A 35 -7.07 1.68 -6.47
CA LEU A 35 -7.30 0.47 -5.68
C LEU A 35 -6.41 0.33 -4.42
N TRP A 36 -5.37 1.17 -4.30
CA TRP A 36 -4.33 1.02 -3.28
C TRP A 36 -3.94 2.35 -2.60
N ASP A 37 -4.79 3.37 -2.69
CA ASP A 37 -4.64 4.64 -1.95
C ASP A 37 -4.97 4.38 -0.46
N ALA A 38 -4.39 5.15 0.47
CA ALA A 38 -4.81 5.15 1.87
C ALA A 38 -6.32 5.49 2.04
N ALA A 39 -6.91 6.18 1.06
CA ALA A 39 -8.35 6.45 1.00
C ALA A 39 -9.20 5.18 0.78
N ASP A 40 -8.62 4.11 0.22
CA ASP A 40 -9.29 2.81 0.13
C ASP A 40 -9.13 2.05 1.46
N HIS A 41 -10.26 1.80 2.12
CA HIS A 41 -10.28 1.02 3.36
C HIS A 41 -9.76 -0.41 3.16
N SER A 42 -9.96 -0.99 1.99
CA SER A 42 -9.49 -2.35 1.65
C SER A 42 -7.97 -2.39 1.56
N ALA A 43 -7.36 -1.36 0.99
CA ALA A 43 -5.91 -1.23 0.90
C ALA A 43 -5.25 -1.10 2.28
N ARG A 44 -5.88 -0.33 3.18
CA ARG A 44 -5.40 -0.21 4.57
C ARG A 44 -5.55 -1.51 5.34
N ASP A 45 -6.65 -2.22 5.16
CA ASP A 45 -6.90 -3.49 5.85
C ASP A 45 -5.93 -4.58 5.35
N ASP A 46 -5.64 -4.61 4.04
CA ASP A 46 -4.61 -5.48 3.46
C ASP A 46 -3.21 -5.15 3.99
N PHE A 47 -2.86 -3.86 4.02
CA PHE A 47 -1.59 -3.43 4.61
C PHE A 47 -1.49 -3.79 6.09
N ASN A 48 -2.57 -3.62 6.87
CA ASN A 48 -2.60 -4.04 8.28
C ASN A 48 -2.47 -5.56 8.46
N LEU A 49 -3.01 -6.36 7.52
CA LEU A 49 -2.79 -7.80 7.50
C LEU A 49 -1.31 -8.12 7.23
N PHE A 50 -0.70 -7.45 6.26
CA PHE A 50 0.73 -7.56 5.97
C PHE A 50 1.59 -7.21 7.19
N LEU A 51 1.28 -6.11 7.89
CA LEU A 51 1.96 -5.72 9.13
C LEU A 51 1.81 -6.78 10.23
N ALA A 52 0.63 -7.38 10.36
CA ALA A 52 0.38 -8.46 11.32
C ALA A 52 1.25 -9.69 11.04
N THR A 53 1.48 -10.06 9.77
CA THR A 53 2.41 -11.16 9.42
C THR A 53 3.85 -10.89 9.87
N ARG A 54 4.20 -9.62 10.07
CA ARG A 54 5.52 -9.14 10.50
C ARG A 54 5.58 -8.75 11.97
N THR A 55 4.54 -9.05 12.75
CA THR A 55 4.42 -8.67 14.16
C THR A 55 4.54 -7.16 14.40
N LEU A 56 4.15 -6.34 13.41
CA LEU A 56 4.11 -4.88 13.51
C LEU A 56 2.71 -4.40 13.91
N ASP A 57 2.66 -3.23 14.54
CA ASP A 57 1.40 -2.60 14.93
C ASP A 57 0.59 -2.15 13.71
N GLN A 58 -0.73 -2.22 13.84
CA GLN A 58 -1.65 -1.71 12.83
C GLN A 58 -1.54 -0.20 12.70
N VAL A 59 -1.79 0.31 11.49
CA VAL A 59 -1.74 1.72 11.16
C VAL A 59 -3.14 2.29 10.97
N SER A 60 -3.28 3.55 11.39
CA SER A 60 -4.44 4.36 11.09
C SER A 60 -4.42 4.89 9.65
N PHE A 61 -5.55 5.45 9.21
CA PHE A 61 -5.65 6.18 7.95
C PHE A 61 -4.58 7.28 7.82
N LEU A 62 -4.38 8.07 8.88
CA LEU A 62 -3.44 9.19 8.84
C LEU A 62 -2.00 8.71 8.68
N GLU A 63 -1.62 7.66 9.42
CA GLU A 63 -0.29 7.08 9.33
C GLU A 63 -0.03 6.49 7.94
N MET A 64 -1.00 5.78 7.37
CA MET A 64 -0.91 5.27 6.01
C MET A 64 -0.82 6.40 4.98
N LYS A 65 -1.60 7.48 5.14
CA LYS A 65 -1.55 8.63 4.22
C LYS A 65 -0.22 9.37 4.28
N GLU A 66 0.36 9.54 5.47
CA GLU A 66 1.69 10.12 5.59
C GLU A 66 2.76 9.26 4.88
N MET A 67 2.67 7.93 5.00
CA MET A 67 3.58 7.01 4.30
C MET A 67 3.39 7.05 2.78
N GLU A 68 2.15 7.18 2.32
CA GLU A 68 1.83 7.33 0.91
C GLU A 68 2.42 8.62 0.31
N MET A 69 2.16 9.77 0.94
CA MET A 69 2.71 11.06 0.48
C MET A 69 4.24 11.01 0.38
N ARG A 70 4.90 10.42 1.38
CA ARG A 70 6.36 10.26 1.36
C ARG A 70 6.83 9.32 0.26
N TYR A 71 6.09 8.24 -0.01
CA TYR A 71 6.42 7.32 -1.10
C TYR A 71 6.33 7.98 -2.48
N GLU A 72 5.33 8.85 -2.67
CA GLU A 72 5.16 9.66 -3.89
C GLU A 72 6.24 10.74 -4.01
N GLU A 73 6.72 11.32 -2.90
CA GLU A 73 7.88 12.23 -2.93
C GLU A 73 9.18 11.52 -3.30
N GLU A 74 9.32 10.23 -2.95
CA GLU A 74 10.52 9.42 -3.21
C GLU A 74 10.56 8.80 -4.63
N ASN A 75 9.45 8.75 -5.38
CA ASN A 75 9.34 8.11 -6.72
C ASN A 75 8.73 9.01 -7.80
#